data_AF-A0A932UNL6-F1
#
_entry.id   AF-A0A932UNL6-F1
#
_cell.length_a   1.000
_cell.length_b   1.000
_cell.length_c   1.000
_cell.angle_alpha   90.00
_cell.angle_beta   90.00
_cell.angle_gamma   90.00
#
_symmetry.space_group_name_H-M   'P 1'
#
loop_
_entity.id
_entity.type
_entity.pdbx_description
1 polymer ?
#
loop_
_entity_poly.entity_id
_entity_poly.type
_entity_poly.pdbx_seq_one_letter_code
_entity_poly.pdbx_strand_id
1 'polypeptide(L)'
;MGLYLRKAFRFGPVRVNLSKSGVGVSLGVKGLRIGTGPRGAYLHAGRGGLYFRKSLKPGPPASAPVPSPTPIETSPRKPPVWVEPGSTASEVQVRVRRDWTPVVLTGVIGGMLTVFGLATAPPLAFLSFLITVGIILWIVYTQQRYEEQLSGYVNKIIALFEREPPLPSGPVQQLIQLRVAMRFKSEHLEPLHRLLYDAFLTQLITDRTIDEKERSFLLQAAKVLMLPAREVEAAKAEAFRRLYLEVIADHELTEAEEQTLRHVQEALDLPDAVLQEELQMVAELRQVRAIQRGDFQPMPVELRLQKGEVCYHRTTGQLLEKRVLRSYTVNRVRQKEEGLVPTKEGELYITSKRILLVSDGVTTFPLGKLLDVEVDADTKLITLLKEGRQKPLYLAVPDALVTGAIIERLSQTI
;
A
#
# COMPACT_ATOMS: atom_id res chain seq x y z
N MET A 1 -2.88 39.68 -10.50
CA MET A 1 -1.79 38.97 -9.81
C MET A 1 -2.43 37.97 -8.87
N GLY A 2 -2.56 36.71 -9.28
CA GLY A 2 -3.21 35.67 -8.48
C GLY A 2 -2.31 34.44 -8.41
N LEU A 3 -1.85 34.11 -7.20
CA LEU A 3 -1.14 32.88 -6.91
C LEU A 3 -2.05 31.70 -7.24
N TYR A 4 -1.58 30.77 -8.08
CA TYR A 4 -2.24 29.49 -8.27
C TYR A 4 -1.22 28.38 -8.04
N LEU A 5 -1.58 27.43 -7.18
CA LEU A 5 -0.84 26.21 -6.94
C LEU A 5 -1.23 25.22 -8.05
N ARG A 6 -0.34 24.98 -9.01
CA ARG A 6 -0.48 23.94 -10.04
C ARG A 6 0.49 22.82 -9.70
N LYS A 7 0.02 21.79 -9.01
CA LYS A 7 0.81 20.59 -8.76
C LYS A 7 -0.12 19.37 -8.97
N ALA A 8 0.30 18.46 -9.84
CA ALA A 8 -0.35 17.17 -10.02
C ALA A 8 0.34 16.19 -9.06
N PHE A 9 -0.38 15.68 -8.07
CA PHE A 9 0.19 14.87 -7.01
C PHE A 9 -0.40 13.47 -6.97
N ARG A 10 0.45 12.49 -6.69
CA ARG A 10 0.17 11.06 -6.70
C ARG A 10 -0.02 10.60 -5.26
N PHE A 11 -0.78 9.55 -4.98
CA PHE A 11 -1.00 9.08 -3.59
C PHE A 11 -1.11 7.57 -3.55
N GLY A 12 0.01 6.85 -3.67
CA GLY A 12 0.01 5.38 -3.57
C GLY A 12 -1.10 4.70 -4.42
N PRO A 13 -1.98 3.86 -3.85
CA PRO A 13 -3.01 3.15 -4.60
C PRO A 13 -4.18 4.02 -5.11
N VAL A 14 -4.20 5.32 -4.83
CA VAL A 14 -5.22 6.28 -5.32
C VAL A 14 -4.55 7.40 -6.11
N ARG A 15 -5.11 7.78 -7.27
CA ARG A 15 -4.62 8.90 -8.11
C ARG A 15 -5.77 9.88 -8.38
N VAL A 16 -5.48 11.18 -8.32
CA VAL A 16 -6.39 12.24 -8.75
C VAL A 16 -5.72 13.11 -9.82
N ASN A 17 -6.38 13.28 -10.97
CA ASN A 17 -5.90 14.12 -12.07
C ASN A 17 -6.75 15.39 -12.15
N LEU A 18 -6.11 16.56 -12.12
CA LEU A 18 -6.74 17.86 -12.38
C LEU A 18 -6.23 18.41 -13.72
N SER A 19 -7.16 18.65 -14.66
CA SER A 19 -6.87 19.25 -15.97
C SER A 19 -7.85 20.39 -16.25
N LYS A 20 -7.56 21.26 -17.24
CA LYS A 20 -8.47 22.31 -17.75
C LYS A 20 -9.87 21.81 -18.17
N SER A 21 -10.11 20.50 -18.23
CA SER A 21 -11.35 19.86 -18.70
C SER A 21 -12.10 19.00 -17.65
N GLY A 22 -11.66 18.99 -16.39
CA GLY A 22 -12.35 18.29 -15.28
C GLY A 22 -11.47 17.30 -14.50
N VAL A 23 -12.06 16.76 -13.41
CA VAL A 23 -11.42 15.89 -12.40
C VAL A 23 -11.57 14.41 -12.76
N GLY A 24 -10.52 13.60 -12.54
CA GLY A 24 -10.59 12.14 -12.64
C GLY A 24 -9.92 11.41 -11.48
N VAL A 25 -10.47 10.26 -11.07
CA VAL A 25 -10.07 9.47 -9.89
C VAL A 25 -9.76 8.02 -10.29
N SER A 26 -8.63 7.43 -9.87
CA SER A 26 -8.32 6.00 -10.11
C SER A 26 -7.76 5.26 -8.90
N LEU A 27 -8.10 3.97 -8.75
CA LEU A 27 -7.77 3.05 -7.67
C LEU A 27 -7.04 1.79 -8.18
N GLY A 28 -5.94 1.36 -7.55
CA GLY A 28 -5.38 -0.01 -7.72
C GLY A 28 -3.89 -0.20 -7.43
N VAL A 29 -3.44 -1.46 -7.53
CA VAL A 29 -2.08 -1.93 -7.18
C VAL A 29 -1.13 -2.01 -8.38
N LYS A 30 0.17 -2.25 -8.15
CA LYS A 30 1.20 -2.37 -9.21
C LYS A 30 0.84 -3.51 -10.17
N GLY A 31 0.36 -3.14 -11.35
CA GLY A 31 -0.01 -4.04 -12.44
C GLY A 31 -1.49 -4.29 -12.67
N LEU A 32 -2.40 -3.70 -11.88
CA LEU A 32 -3.85 -3.71 -12.15
C LEU A 32 -4.56 -2.55 -11.42
N ARG A 33 -5.23 -1.67 -12.18
CA ARG A 33 -5.83 -0.40 -11.72
C ARG A 33 -7.10 -0.04 -12.48
N ILE A 34 -8.08 0.63 -11.85
CA ILE A 34 -9.35 1.09 -12.43
C ILE A 34 -9.55 2.57 -12.11
N GLY A 35 -9.94 3.41 -13.06
CA GLY A 35 -10.15 4.84 -12.86
C GLY A 35 -11.29 5.48 -13.64
N THR A 36 -11.57 6.74 -13.36
CA THR A 36 -12.60 7.62 -13.92
C THR A 36 -11.98 8.97 -14.25
N GLY A 37 -12.50 9.68 -15.25
CA GLY A 37 -11.99 11.01 -15.64
C GLY A 37 -12.90 11.69 -16.65
N PRO A 38 -12.56 12.91 -17.12
CA PRO A 38 -13.44 13.70 -17.99
C PRO A 38 -13.78 13.01 -19.32
N ARG A 39 -13.00 12.00 -19.74
CA ARG A 39 -13.28 11.16 -20.92
C ARG A 39 -14.00 9.84 -20.60
N GLY A 40 -14.16 9.46 -19.33
CA GLY A 40 -14.86 8.25 -18.87
C GLY A 40 -14.04 7.34 -17.98
N ALA A 41 -14.67 6.26 -17.50
CA ALA A 41 -14.01 5.22 -16.73
C ALA A 41 -12.99 4.43 -17.58
N TYR A 42 -11.95 3.85 -16.99
CA TYR A 42 -10.89 3.07 -17.64
C TYR A 42 -10.24 2.05 -16.70
N LEU A 43 -9.64 1.01 -17.26
CA LEU A 43 -8.89 -0.08 -16.62
C LEU A 43 -7.46 -0.02 -17.15
N HIS A 44 -6.47 -0.32 -16.31
CA HIS A 44 -5.06 -0.38 -16.65
C HIS A 44 -4.45 -1.63 -16.00
N ALA A 45 -3.81 -2.52 -16.76
CA ALA A 45 -3.16 -3.73 -16.26
C ALA A 45 -1.77 -3.91 -16.92
N GLY A 46 -0.80 -4.53 -16.26
CA GLY A 46 0.50 -4.82 -16.89
C GLY A 46 1.71 -4.91 -15.95
N ARG A 47 2.64 -5.82 -16.25
CA ARG A 47 3.89 -6.02 -15.49
C ARG A 47 4.97 -6.59 -16.43
N GLY A 48 6.23 -6.17 -16.26
CA GLY A 48 7.36 -6.74 -16.99
C GLY A 48 7.43 -6.39 -18.48
N GLY A 49 7.08 -5.15 -18.86
CA GLY A 49 7.18 -4.65 -20.25
C GLY A 49 5.93 -4.83 -21.10
N LEU A 50 4.87 -5.47 -20.58
CA LEU A 50 3.56 -5.57 -21.22
C LEU A 50 2.54 -4.74 -20.44
N TYR A 51 1.90 -3.79 -21.13
CA TYR A 51 0.94 -2.85 -20.54
C TYR A 51 -0.36 -2.80 -21.36
N PHE A 52 -1.48 -2.80 -20.65
CA PHE A 52 -2.85 -2.80 -21.16
C PHE A 52 -3.63 -1.64 -20.55
N ARG A 53 -4.32 -0.84 -21.37
CA ARG A 53 -5.26 0.19 -20.91
C ARG A 53 -6.55 0.16 -21.72
N LYS A 54 -7.73 0.18 -21.07
CA LYS A 54 -9.05 0.07 -21.69
C LYS A 54 -10.07 1.05 -21.09
N SER A 55 -10.79 1.83 -21.89
CA SER A 55 -11.89 2.69 -21.38
C SER A 55 -13.20 1.91 -21.21
N LEU A 56 -13.97 2.22 -20.17
CA LEU A 56 -15.17 1.53 -19.70
C LEU A 56 -16.48 2.27 -20.05
N LYS A 57 -16.46 3.34 -20.87
CA LYS A 57 -17.71 3.96 -21.34
C LYS A 57 -18.43 3.06 -22.37
N PRO A 58 -19.77 2.85 -22.25
CA PRO A 58 -20.61 2.53 -23.40
C PRO A 58 -20.67 3.77 -24.30
N GLY A 59 -20.54 3.60 -25.62
CA GLY A 59 -20.78 4.70 -26.56
C GLY A 59 -22.23 5.18 -26.48
N PRO A 60 -22.53 6.45 -26.81
CA PRO A 60 -23.90 6.95 -26.83
C PRO A 60 -24.71 6.18 -27.90
N PRO A 61 -25.95 5.73 -27.61
CA PRO A 61 -26.86 5.34 -28.66
C PRO A 61 -27.24 6.57 -29.50
N ALA A 62 -27.32 6.37 -30.81
CA ALA A 62 -27.83 7.35 -31.75
C ALA A 62 -29.25 7.81 -31.36
N SER A 63 -29.52 9.08 -31.65
CA SER A 63 -30.74 9.83 -31.39
C SER A 63 -32.04 9.08 -31.70
N ALA A 64 -32.98 9.09 -30.74
CA ALA A 64 -34.41 8.89 -30.96
C ALA A 64 -35.21 9.71 -29.91
N PRO A 65 -36.41 10.20 -30.25
CA PRO A 65 -37.04 11.33 -29.58
C PRO A 65 -37.65 11.02 -28.21
N VAL A 66 -37.67 12.06 -27.38
CA VAL A 66 -38.21 12.13 -26.01
C VAL A 66 -39.72 11.87 -25.98
N PRO A 67 -40.21 11.14 -24.96
CA PRO A 67 -41.38 11.59 -24.22
C PRO A 67 -41.12 11.75 -22.70
N SER A 68 -41.97 12.62 -22.15
CA SER A 68 -42.01 13.33 -20.86
C SER A 68 -41.94 12.48 -19.58
N PRO A 69 -41.73 13.12 -18.40
CA PRO A 69 -41.24 12.48 -17.18
C PRO A 69 -42.36 11.88 -16.32
N THR A 70 -42.04 10.77 -15.64
CA THR A 70 -42.84 10.22 -14.53
C THR A 70 -42.05 10.37 -13.23
N PRO A 71 -42.67 10.70 -12.09
CA PRO A 71 -41.96 11.13 -10.88
C PRO A 71 -41.19 9.98 -10.22
N ILE A 72 -39.93 10.24 -9.85
CA ILE A 72 -39.14 9.36 -8.98
C ILE A 72 -39.54 9.64 -7.54
N GLU A 73 -40.15 8.63 -6.91
CA GLU A 73 -40.43 8.58 -5.48
C GLU A 73 -39.10 8.50 -4.71
N THR A 74 -38.79 9.55 -3.94
CA THR A 74 -37.62 9.64 -3.07
C THR A 74 -37.82 8.83 -1.80
N SER A 75 -37.15 7.67 -1.68
CA SER A 75 -36.92 7.02 -0.39
C SER A 75 -35.64 7.59 0.24
N PRO A 76 -35.67 8.12 1.49
CA PRO A 76 -34.52 8.80 2.07
C PRO A 76 -33.48 7.79 2.56
N ARG A 77 -32.38 7.64 1.81
CA ARG A 77 -31.14 7.07 2.36
C ARG A 77 -30.48 8.10 3.27
N LYS A 78 -30.32 7.76 4.55
CA LYS A 78 -29.51 8.53 5.50
C LYS A 78 -28.09 8.73 4.95
N PRO A 79 -27.49 9.93 5.08
CA PRO A 79 -26.12 10.17 4.64
C PRO A 79 -25.11 9.40 5.51
N PRO A 80 -23.93 9.04 4.96
CA PRO A 80 -22.86 8.44 5.75
C PRO A 80 -22.37 9.46 6.80
N VAL A 81 -22.38 9.01 8.06
CA VAL A 81 -21.86 9.76 9.21
C VAL A 81 -20.34 9.73 9.15
N TRP A 82 -19.72 10.90 9.13
CA TRP A 82 -18.29 11.06 9.36
C TRP A 82 -18.05 11.03 10.88
N VAL A 83 -17.19 10.12 11.34
CA VAL A 83 -16.76 10.03 12.73
C VAL A 83 -15.36 10.65 12.81
N GLU A 84 -15.20 11.69 13.62
CA GLU A 84 -13.89 12.30 13.90
C GLU A 84 -13.02 11.32 14.72
N PRO A 85 -11.71 11.21 14.45
CA PRO A 85 -10.79 10.43 15.27
C PRO A 85 -10.42 11.25 16.51
N GLY A 86 -11.32 11.28 17.48
CA GLY A 86 -11.13 11.95 18.76
C GLY A 86 -11.83 11.20 19.88
N SER A 87 -11.03 10.65 20.81
CA SER A 87 -11.44 10.14 22.12
C SER A 87 -12.52 9.04 22.12
N THR A 88 -12.10 7.81 21.92
CA THR A 88 -12.47 6.72 22.82
C THR A 88 -11.44 5.62 22.61
N ALA A 89 -10.74 5.23 23.67
CA ALA A 89 -10.03 3.95 23.71
C ALA A 89 -11.08 2.89 23.35
N SER A 90 -11.12 2.50 22.09
CA SER A 90 -11.99 1.44 21.63
C SER A 90 -11.54 0.20 22.37
N GLU A 91 -12.38 -0.28 23.30
CA GLU A 91 -12.24 -1.62 23.86
C GLU A 91 -11.94 -2.55 22.70
N VAL A 92 -10.73 -3.11 22.69
CA VAL A 92 -10.34 -4.12 21.72
C VAL A 92 -11.19 -5.35 22.04
N GLN A 93 -12.39 -5.42 21.47
CA GLN A 93 -13.26 -6.57 21.63
C GLN A 93 -12.69 -7.71 20.79
N VAL A 94 -11.86 -8.53 21.42
CA VAL A 94 -11.37 -9.78 20.84
C VAL A 94 -12.55 -10.75 20.71
N ARG A 95 -13.29 -10.65 19.60
CA ARG A 95 -14.35 -11.59 19.27
C ARG A 95 -13.72 -12.84 18.67
N VAL A 96 -13.50 -13.85 19.50
CA VAL A 96 -13.05 -15.16 19.03
C VAL A 96 -14.14 -15.74 18.12
N ARG A 97 -13.78 -16.13 16.90
CA ARG A 97 -14.72 -16.78 15.99
C ARG A 97 -15.04 -18.16 16.57
N ARG A 98 -16.26 -18.32 17.08
CA ARG A 98 -16.74 -19.60 17.59
C ARG A 98 -16.76 -20.64 16.49
N ASP A 99 -15.94 -21.67 16.64
CA ASP A 99 -15.89 -22.78 15.70
C ASP A 99 -17.02 -23.77 16.01
N TRP A 100 -18.08 -23.74 15.21
CA TRP A 100 -19.23 -24.62 15.38
C TRP A 100 -19.02 -26.00 14.75
N THR A 101 -17.93 -26.23 14.00
CA THR A 101 -17.67 -27.50 13.32
C THR A 101 -17.73 -28.73 14.24
N PRO A 102 -17.14 -28.76 15.46
CA PRO A 102 -17.27 -29.92 16.35
C PRO A 102 -18.69 -30.13 16.85
N VAL A 103 -19.46 -29.06 17.06
CA VAL A 103 -20.88 -29.13 17.49
C VAL A 103 -21.73 -29.74 16.37
N VAL A 104 -21.55 -29.26 15.14
CA VAL A 104 -22.28 -29.75 13.97
C VAL A 104 -21.94 -31.23 13.70
N LEU A 105 -20.65 -31.58 13.69
CA LEU A 105 -20.21 -32.95 13.43
C LEU A 105 -20.73 -33.93 14.50
N THR A 106 -20.63 -33.55 15.77
CA THR A 106 -21.16 -34.35 16.89
C THR A 106 -22.68 -34.52 16.78
N GLY A 107 -23.40 -33.44 16.44
CA GLY A 107 -24.85 -33.49 16.22
C GLY A 107 -25.26 -34.41 15.07
N VAL A 108 -24.53 -34.38 13.95
CA VAL A 108 -24.79 -35.25 12.79
C VAL A 108 -24.55 -36.72 13.12
N ILE A 109 -23.38 -37.04 13.70
CA ILE A 109 -23.02 -38.42 14.06
C ILE A 109 -23.97 -38.98 15.12
N GLY A 110 -24.23 -38.20 16.17
CA GLY A 110 -25.17 -38.58 17.22
C GLY A 110 -26.59 -38.74 16.71
N GLY A 111 -27.04 -37.86 15.82
CA GLY A 111 -28.34 -37.96 15.16
C GLY A 111 -28.49 -39.24 14.34
N MET A 112 -27.49 -39.59 13.52
CA MET A 112 -27.49 -40.84 12.75
C MET A 112 -27.56 -42.08 13.64
N LEU A 113 -26.77 -42.13 14.72
CA LEU A 113 -26.79 -43.24 15.68
C LEU A 113 -28.15 -43.36 16.39
N THR A 114 -28.75 -42.23 16.74
CA THR A 114 -30.05 -42.18 17.42
C THR A 114 -31.17 -42.69 16.50
N VAL A 115 -31.18 -42.27 15.22
CA VAL A 115 -32.17 -42.71 14.22
C VAL A 115 -32.04 -44.20 13.92
N PHE A 116 -30.81 -44.71 13.74
CA PHE A 116 -30.54 -46.13 13.50
C PHE A 116 -30.92 -47.00 14.71
N GLY A 117 -30.60 -46.54 15.92
CA GLY A 117 -30.96 -47.21 17.16
C GLY A 117 -32.48 -47.27 17.39
N LEU A 118 -33.24 -46.27 16.95
CA LEU A 118 -34.70 -46.23 17.15
C LEU A 118 -35.40 -47.41 16.44
N ALA A 119 -34.84 -47.88 15.33
CA ALA A 119 -35.36 -49.00 14.55
C ALA A 119 -34.95 -50.38 15.09
N THR A 120 -33.87 -50.46 15.87
CA THR A 120 -33.22 -51.73 16.25
C THR A 120 -33.22 -51.99 17.76
N ALA A 121 -33.03 -50.95 18.58
CA ALA A 121 -32.98 -50.99 20.03
C ALA A 121 -33.32 -49.61 20.63
N PRO A 122 -34.61 -49.27 20.83
CA PRO A 122 -35.06 -47.98 21.36
C PRO A 122 -34.37 -47.50 22.65
N PRO A 123 -34.08 -48.34 23.67
CA PRO A 123 -33.39 -47.86 24.87
C PRO A 123 -31.93 -47.43 24.60
N LEU A 124 -31.25 -48.04 23.63
CA LEU A 124 -29.89 -47.65 23.25
C LEU A 124 -29.87 -46.33 22.46
N ALA A 125 -30.90 -46.08 21.65
CA ALA A 125 -31.07 -44.79 20.96
C ALA A 125 -31.28 -43.62 21.93
N PHE A 126 -32.09 -43.83 22.97
CA PHE A 126 -32.27 -42.80 24.00
C PHE A 126 -30.97 -42.48 24.73
N LEU A 127 -30.14 -43.50 25.01
CA LEU A 127 -28.83 -43.32 25.61
C LEU A 127 -27.86 -42.57 24.68
N SER A 128 -27.83 -42.89 23.38
CA SER A 128 -26.97 -42.18 22.42
C SER A 128 -27.35 -40.71 22.27
N PHE A 129 -28.64 -40.40 22.32
CA PHE A 129 -29.14 -39.03 22.30
C PHE A 129 -28.64 -38.22 23.51
N LEU A 130 -28.80 -38.77 24.72
CA LEU A 130 -28.33 -38.11 25.95
C LEU A 130 -26.81 -37.88 25.95
N ILE A 131 -26.03 -38.86 25.49
CA ILE A 131 -24.57 -38.73 25.35
C ILE A 131 -24.22 -37.63 24.36
N THR A 132 -24.89 -37.59 23.20
CA THR A 132 -24.67 -36.58 22.16
C THR A 132 -24.95 -35.17 22.70
N VAL A 133 -26.08 -34.98 23.38
CA VAL A 133 -26.43 -33.71 24.02
C VAL A 133 -25.41 -33.33 25.08
N GLY A 134 -24.97 -34.28 25.91
CA GLY A 134 -23.92 -34.05 26.92
C GLY A 134 -22.59 -33.61 26.31
N ILE A 135 -22.16 -34.24 25.20
CA ILE A 135 -20.93 -33.87 24.48
C ILE A 135 -21.07 -32.48 23.86
N ILE A 136 -22.22 -32.16 23.25
CA ILE A 136 -22.48 -30.82 22.68
C ILE A 136 -22.41 -29.75 23.77
N LEU A 137 -23.08 -29.97 24.91
CA LEU A 137 -23.03 -29.04 26.04
C LEU A 137 -21.60 -28.89 26.59
N TRP A 138 -20.84 -29.98 26.65
CA TRP A 138 -19.43 -29.95 27.04
C TRP A 138 -18.55 -29.17 26.05
N ILE A 139 -18.74 -29.33 24.74
CA ILE A 139 -18.04 -28.54 23.70
C ILE A 139 -18.40 -27.06 23.83
N VAL A 140 -19.68 -26.73 23.97
CA VAL A 140 -20.15 -25.34 24.14
C VAL A 140 -19.57 -24.72 25.41
N TYR A 141 -19.57 -25.45 26.54
CA TYR A 141 -19.02 -25.02 27.82
C TYR A 141 -17.51 -24.80 27.74
N THR A 142 -16.76 -25.72 27.13
CA THR A 142 -15.30 -25.60 26.97
C THR A 142 -14.92 -24.42 26.08
N GLN A 143 -15.68 -24.17 25.00
CA GLN A 143 -15.49 -22.98 24.17
C GLN A 143 -15.78 -21.67 24.90
N GLN A 144 -16.87 -21.62 25.69
CA GLN A 144 -17.20 -20.41 26.46
C GLN A 144 -16.13 -20.13 27.52
N ARG A 145 -15.71 -21.16 28.26
CA ARG A 145 -14.65 -21.04 29.25
C ARG A 145 -13.32 -20.60 28.63
N TYR A 146 -13.03 -21.04 27.41
CA TYR A 146 -11.88 -20.58 26.64
C TYR A 146 -11.93 -19.07 26.35
N GLU A 147 -13.09 -18.56 25.90
CA GLU A 147 -13.28 -17.13 25.64
C GLU A 147 -13.13 -16.27 26.92
N GLU A 148 -13.67 -16.73 28.04
CA GLU A 148 -13.54 -16.06 29.35
C GLU A 148 -12.08 -16.02 29.81
N GLN A 149 -11.33 -17.12 29.64
CA GLN A 149 -9.91 -17.16 29.98
C GLN A 149 -9.06 -16.26 29.07
N LEU A 150 -9.34 -16.26 27.76
CA LEU A 150 -8.61 -15.45 26.80
C LEU A 150 -8.87 -13.96 26.98
N SER A 151 -10.13 -13.55 27.15
CA SER A 151 -10.48 -12.14 27.43
C SER A 151 -9.86 -11.65 28.73
N GLY A 152 -9.89 -12.46 29.80
CA GLY A 152 -9.21 -12.16 31.05
C GLY A 152 -7.70 -12.03 30.89
N TYR A 153 -7.06 -12.85 30.04
CA TYR A 153 -5.64 -12.74 29.74
C TYR A 153 -5.30 -11.47 28.96
N VAL A 154 -6.06 -11.16 27.90
CA VAL A 154 -5.88 -9.95 27.08
C VAL A 154 -6.08 -8.69 27.91
N ASN A 155 -7.11 -8.64 28.75
CA ASN A 155 -7.36 -7.48 29.61
C ASN A 155 -6.24 -7.26 30.63
N LYS A 156 -5.66 -8.34 31.18
CA LYS A 156 -4.51 -8.24 32.08
C LYS A 156 -3.25 -7.76 31.36
N ILE A 157 -3.06 -8.15 30.10
CA ILE A 157 -2.01 -7.62 29.23
C ILE A 157 -2.23 -6.12 29.03
N ILE A 158 -3.40 -5.70 28.55
CA ILE A 158 -3.70 -4.30 28.28
C ILE A 158 -3.50 -3.45 29.55
N ALA A 159 -4.08 -3.87 30.68
CA ALA A 159 -3.94 -3.17 31.96
C ALA A 159 -2.49 -3.14 32.51
N LEU A 160 -1.65 -4.08 32.09
CA LEU A 160 -0.22 -4.03 32.41
C LEU A 160 0.50 -2.99 31.55
N PHE A 161 0.15 -2.90 30.27
CA PHE A 161 0.76 -2.00 29.30
C PHE A 161 0.20 -0.57 29.32
N GLU A 162 -0.94 -0.33 29.97
CA GLU A 162 -1.44 1.02 30.32
C GLU A 162 -0.58 1.72 31.38
N ARG A 163 0.31 0.99 32.07
CA ARG A 163 1.20 1.55 33.09
C ARG A 163 2.43 2.18 32.45
N GLU A 164 2.93 3.25 33.06
CA GLU A 164 4.19 3.87 32.63
C GLU A 164 5.37 2.88 32.74
N PRO A 165 6.30 2.90 31.78
CA PRO A 165 7.51 2.10 31.84
C PRO A 165 8.41 2.51 33.04
N PRO A 166 9.18 1.58 33.64
CA PRO A 166 9.32 0.16 33.25
C PRO A 166 8.21 -0.74 33.81
N LEU A 167 7.95 -1.86 33.14
CA LEU A 167 6.92 -2.80 33.54
C LEU A 167 7.31 -3.50 34.87
N PRO A 168 6.40 -3.57 35.86
CA PRO A 168 6.70 -4.19 37.15
C PRO A 168 6.91 -5.71 37.00
N SER A 169 7.99 -6.23 37.57
CA SER A 169 8.41 -7.64 37.42
C SER A 169 7.40 -8.66 37.95
N GLY A 170 6.66 -8.34 39.01
CA GLY A 170 5.65 -9.21 39.61
C GLY A 170 4.47 -9.53 38.68
N PRO A 171 3.70 -8.53 38.21
CA PRO A 171 2.62 -8.72 37.25
C PRO A 171 3.07 -9.40 35.94
N VAL A 172 4.29 -9.09 35.47
CA VAL A 172 4.89 -9.75 34.30
C VAL A 172 5.07 -11.25 34.52
N GLN A 173 5.61 -11.67 35.68
CA GLN A 173 5.75 -13.08 36.02
C GLN A 173 4.40 -13.78 36.13
N GLN A 174 3.39 -13.12 36.69
CA GLN A 174 2.02 -13.66 36.77
C GLN A 174 1.42 -13.90 35.39
N LEU A 175 1.64 -13.00 34.42
CA LEU A 175 1.18 -13.18 33.04
C LEU A 175 1.90 -14.33 32.33
N ILE A 176 3.21 -14.44 32.52
CA ILE A 176 4.02 -15.54 31.99
C ILE A 176 3.52 -16.87 32.56
N GLN A 177 3.30 -16.95 33.87
CA GLN A 177 2.75 -18.14 34.52
C GLN A 177 1.33 -18.44 34.03
N LEU A 178 0.48 -17.43 33.91
CA LEU A 178 -0.89 -17.58 33.41
C LEU A 178 -0.87 -18.14 31.98
N ARG A 179 0.00 -17.63 31.11
CA ARG A 179 0.19 -18.15 29.76
C ARG A 179 0.63 -19.61 29.76
N VAL A 180 1.63 -19.97 30.56
CA VAL A 180 2.15 -21.36 30.63
C VAL A 180 1.11 -22.31 31.22
N ALA A 181 0.32 -21.86 32.20
CA ALA A 181 -0.74 -22.64 32.82
C ALA A 181 -1.94 -22.85 31.87
N MET A 182 -2.22 -21.89 30.99
CA MET A 182 -3.23 -22.03 29.96
C MET A 182 -2.67 -22.93 28.84
N ARG A 183 -3.18 -24.17 28.75
CA ARG A 183 -2.89 -25.13 27.65
C ARG A 183 -3.50 -24.67 26.30
N PHE A 184 -3.34 -23.40 25.96
CA PHE A 184 -3.70 -22.89 24.65
C PHE A 184 -2.80 -23.55 23.60
N LYS A 185 -3.38 -24.05 22.50
CA LYS A 185 -2.60 -24.33 21.30
C LYS A 185 -1.94 -23.01 20.90
N SER A 186 -0.60 -22.98 20.86
CA SER A 186 0.20 -21.79 20.56
C SER A 186 -0.25 -21.05 19.30
N GLU A 187 -0.78 -21.81 18.33
CA GLU A 187 -1.29 -21.36 17.03
C GLU A 187 -2.36 -20.25 17.12
N HIS A 188 -3.14 -20.16 18.20
CA HIS A 188 -4.20 -19.15 18.33
C HIS A 188 -3.74 -17.87 19.05
N LEU A 189 -2.62 -17.91 19.77
CA LEU A 189 -2.13 -16.77 20.57
C LEU A 189 -1.13 -15.90 19.81
N GLU A 190 -0.34 -16.50 18.92
CA GLU A 190 0.70 -15.79 18.18
C GLU A 190 0.14 -14.61 17.35
N PRO A 191 -0.98 -14.76 16.60
CA PRO A 191 -1.57 -13.62 15.89
C PRO A 191 -2.06 -12.50 16.82
N LEU A 192 -2.57 -12.87 18.00
CA LEU A 192 -3.05 -11.91 19.01
C LEU A 192 -1.89 -11.14 19.64
N HIS A 193 -0.84 -11.85 20.03
CA HIS A 193 0.39 -11.23 20.56
C HIS A 193 1.04 -10.31 19.52
N ARG A 194 1.06 -10.74 18.26
CA ARG A 194 1.52 -9.93 17.14
C ARG A 194 0.70 -8.64 17.01
N LEU A 195 -0.62 -8.74 17.03
CA LEU A 195 -1.53 -7.60 16.95
C LEU A 195 -1.33 -6.62 18.12
N LEU A 196 -1.17 -7.12 19.34
CA LEU A 196 -0.91 -6.29 20.52
C LEU A 196 0.44 -5.56 20.41
N TYR A 197 1.49 -6.26 19.97
CA TYR A 197 2.79 -5.65 19.77
C TYR A 197 2.78 -4.56 18.68
N ASP A 198 2.04 -4.80 17.59
CA ASP A 198 1.84 -3.83 16.51
C ASP A 198 1.07 -2.58 16.98
N ALA A 199 0.07 -2.77 17.87
CA ALA A 199 -0.65 -1.65 18.48
C ALA A 199 0.28 -0.79 19.35
N PHE A 200 1.14 -1.41 20.17
CA PHE A 200 2.14 -0.67 20.96
C PHE A 200 3.13 0.08 20.08
N LEU A 201 3.66 -0.56 19.03
CA LEU A 201 4.54 0.12 18.07
C LEU A 201 3.84 1.32 17.44
N THR A 202 2.59 1.16 17.01
CA THR A 202 1.82 2.25 16.38
C THR A 202 1.63 3.41 17.34
N GLN A 203 1.28 3.14 18.60
CA GLN A 203 1.11 4.15 19.62
C GLN A 203 2.43 4.91 19.91
N LEU A 204 3.53 4.18 20.07
CA LEU A 204 4.83 4.77 20.40
C LEU A 204 5.46 5.54 19.22
N ILE A 205 5.23 5.11 17.99
CA ILE A 205 5.79 5.79 16.80
C ILE A 205 4.97 7.05 16.42
N THR A 206 3.81 7.29 17.06
CA THR A 206 2.90 8.38 16.68
C THR A 206 3.53 9.77 16.79
N ASP A 207 4.37 10.00 17.81
CA ASP A 207 5.07 11.28 17.98
C ASP A 207 6.38 11.37 17.16
N ARG A 208 6.69 10.31 16.40
CA ARG A 208 7.87 10.15 15.55
C ARG A 208 9.20 10.20 16.30
N THR A 209 9.18 9.97 17.61
CA THR A 209 10.35 9.83 18.45
C THR A 209 10.25 8.53 19.24
N ILE A 210 11.40 7.97 19.63
CA ILE A 210 11.40 6.81 20.53
C ILE A 210 12.48 7.05 21.57
N ASP A 211 12.06 7.25 22.82
CA ASP A 211 12.98 7.45 23.92
C ASP A 211 13.53 6.11 24.48
N GLU A 212 14.51 6.17 25.38
CA GLU A 212 15.11 4.97 25.97
C GLU A 212 14.11 4.18 26.83
N LYS A 213 13.11 4.84 27.42
CA LYS A 213 12.06 4.18 28.22
C LYS A 213 11.15 3.38 27.31
N GLU A 214 10.73 3.94 26.18
CA GLU A 214 9.89 3.31 25.17
C GLU A 214 10.62 2.16 24.48
N ARG A 215 11.92 2.32 24.21
CA ARG A 215 12.77 1.24 23.72
C ARG A 215 12.83 0.08 24.72
N SER A 216 13.04 0.38 26.00
CA SER A 216 13.06 -0.63 27.06
C SER A 216 11.69 -1.32 27.21
N PHE A 217 10.60 -0.56 27.04
CA PHE A 217 9.24 -1.05 27.06
C PHE A 217 8.96 -2.01 25.90
N LEU A 218 9.36 -1.69 24.67
CA LEU A 218 9.21 -2.57 23.50
C LEU A 218 10.00 -3.88 23.67
N LEU A 219 11.19 -3.82 24.27
CA LEU A 219 11.99 -5.01 24.58
C LEU A 219 11.32 -5.89 25.64
N GLN A 220 10.75 -5.28 26.68
CA GLN A 220 9.99 -6.00 27.70
C GLN A 220 8.69 -6.58 27.10
N ALA A 221 7.95 -5.80 26.30
CA ALA A 221 6.73 -6.22 25.64
C ALA A 221 6.93 -7.46 24.78
N ALA A 222 7.97 -7.47 23.94
CA ALA A 222 8.33 -8.63 23.13
C ALA A 222 8.60 -9.89 23.98
N LYS A 223 9.25 -9.73 25.15
CA LYS A 223 9.51 -10.84 26.10
C LYS A 223 8.24 -11.33 26.78
N VAL A 224 7.37 -10.44 27.26
CA VAL A 224 6.10 -10.80 27.92
C VAL A 224 5.17 -11.52 26.95
N LEU A 225 5.08 -11.01 25.72
CA LEU A 225 4.32 -11.62 24.64
C LEU A 225 4.99 -12.87 24.06
N MET A 226 6.21 -13.21 24.52
CA MET A 226 7.10 -14.28 24.02
C MET A 226 7.02 -14.43 22.51
N LEU A 227 7.20 -13.31 21.80
CA LEU A 227 7.27 -13.31 20.34
C LEU A 227 8.64 -13.81 19.89
N PRO A 228 8.72 -14.62 18.83
CA PRO A 228 10.00 -15.00 18.26
C PRO A 228 10.71 -13.78 17.67
N ALA A 229 12.04 -13.75 17.71
CA ALA A 229 12.82 -12.59 17.28
C ALA A 229 12.51 -12.13 15.85
N ARG A 230 12.24 -13.08 14.94
CA ARG A 230 11.84 -12.81 13.55
C ARG A 230 10.53 -12.04 13.45
N GLU A 231 9.54 -12.38 14.28
CA GLU A 231 8.27 -11.66 14.32
C GLU A 231 8.46 -10.25 14.87
N VAL A 232 9.26 -10.10 15.93
CA VAL A 232 9.55 -8.78 16.51
C VAL A 232 10.20 -7.86 15.47
N GLU A 233 11.21 -8.36 14.73
CA GLU A 233 11.86 -7.62 13.64
C GLU A 233 10.87 -7.26 12.53
N ALA A 234 10.06 -8.22 12.09
CA ALA A 234 9.04 -7.97 11.08
C ALA A 234 7.98 -6.93 11.52
N ALA A 235 7.63 -6.88 12.81
CA ALA A 235 6.69 -5.89 13.35
C ALA A 235 7.29 -4.49 13.34
N LYS A 236 8.52 -4.36 13.81
CA LYS A 236 9.26 -3.10 13.78
C LYS A 236 9.42 -2.59 12.35
N ALA A 237 9.78 -3.46 11.41
CA ALA A 237 9.92 -3.10 10.00
C ALA A 237 8.59 -2.66 9.37
N GLU A 238 7.49 -3.32 9.70
CA GLU A 238 6.16 -2.93 9.23
C GLU A 238 5.72 -1.57 9.79
N ALA A 239 5.97 -1.34 11.09
CA ALA A 239 5.68 -0.06 11.73
C ALA A 239 6.52 1.09 11.14
N PHE A 240 7.82 0.85 10.91
CA PHE A 240 8.69 1.77 10.18
C PHE A 240 8.15 2.08 8.78
N ARG A 241 7.72 1.05 8.03
CA ARG A 241 7.16 1.22 6.68
C ARG A 241 5.91 2.09 6.68
N ARG A 242 5.04 1.97 7.69
CA ARG A 242 3.86 2.83 7.84
C ARG A 242 4.27 4.30 8.04
N LEU A 243 5.22 4.56 8.95
CA LEU A 243 5.76 5.90 9.16
C LEU A 243 6.41 6.45 7.88
N TYR A 244 7.23 5.66 7.21
CA TYR A 244 7.85 6.01 5.93
C TYR A 244 6.80 6.41 4.88
N LEU A 245 5.72 5.63 4.72
CA LEU A 245 4.65 5.94 3.77
C LEU A 245 3.90 7.24 4.14
N GLU A 246 3.75 7.55 5.42
CA GLU A 246 3.17 8.80 5.89
C GLU A 246 4.08 9.99 5.60
N VAL A 247 5.37 9.85 5.89
CA VAL A 247 6.39 10.89 5.70
C VAL A 247 6.56 11.24 4.23
N ILE A 248 6.56 10.26 3.32
CA ILE A 248 6.73 10.53 1.88
C ILE A 248 5.41 10.84 1.17
N ALA A 249 4.30 10.97 1.88
CA ALA A 249 2.96 11.05 1.28
C ALA A 249 2.81 12.26 0.33
N ASP A 250 3.53 13.34 0.61
CA ASP A 250 3.57 14.58 -0.19
C ASP A 250 4.66 14.56 -1.29
N HIS A 251 5.42 13.47 -1.41
CA HIS A 251 6.55 13.27 -2.33
C HIS A 251 7.71 14.24 -2.15
N GLU A 252 7.78 14.94 -1.02
CA GLU A 252 8.86 15.85 -0.70
C GLU A 252 9.51 15.40 0.62
N LEU A 253 10.67 14.77 0.54
CA LEU A 253 11.39 14.40 1.76
C LEU A 253 12.20 15.58 2.27
N THR A 254 11.77 16.21 3.37
CA THR A 254 12.55 17.27 4.02
C THR A 254 13.76 16.70 4.78
N GLU A 255 14.71 17.56 5.16
CA GLU A 255 15.87 17.13 5.96
C GLU A 255 15.46 16.66 7.36
N ALA A 256 14.49 17.35 7.96
CA ALA A 256 13.93 16.99 9.26
C ALA A 256 13.28 15.60 9.21
N GLU A 257 12.45 15.33 8.20
CA GLU A 257 11.80 14.04 8.02
C GLU A 257 12.79 12.91 7.73
N GLU A 258 13.83 13.18 6.94
CA GLU A 258 14.90 12.21 6.72
C GLU A 258 15.63 11.86 8.04
N GLN A 259 15.90 12.86 8.88
CA GLN A 259 16.48 12.65 10.21
C GLN A 259 15.53 11.89 11.12
N THR A 260 14.23 12.19 11.10
CA THR A 260 13.19 11.45 11.83
C THR A 260 13.21 9.97 11.43
N LEU A 261 13.23 9.64 10.13
CA LEU A 261 13.28 8.26 9.67
C LEU A 261 14.55 7.55 10.18
N ARG A 262 15.73 8.19 10.09
CA ARG A 262 16.97 7.60 10.62
C ARG A 262 16.90 7.36 12.12
N HIS A 263 16.41 8.34 12.87
CA HIS A 263 16.30 8.23 14.32
C HIS A 263 15.37 7.08 14.74
N VAL A 264 14.20 6.96 14.09
CA VAL A 264 13.26 5.86 14.35
C VAL A 264 13.85 4.51 13.94
N GLN A 265 14.56 4.43 12.80
CA GLN A 265 15.25 3.21 12.38
C GLN A 265 16.25 2.75 13.44
N GLU A 266 17.10 3.65 13.93
CA GLU A 266 18.11 3.38 14.96
C GLU A 266 17.47 2.98 16.28
N ALA A 267 16.43 3.68 16.71
CA ALA A 267 15.74 3.38 17.97
C ALA A 267 15.04 2.01 17.95
N LEU A 268 14.49 1.62 16.80
CA LEU A 268 13.91 0.29 16.59
C LEU A 268 14.96 -0.82 16.40
N ASP A 269 16.25 -0.48 16.27
CA ASP A 269 17.34 -1.43 16.02
C ASP A 269 17.12 -2.26 14.74
N LEU A 270 16.72 -1.57 13.65
CA LEU A 270 16.42 -2.20 12.36
C LEU A 270 17.62 -2.14 11.42
N PRO A 271 18.12 -3.30 10.93
CA PRO A 271 19.23 -3.32 10.00
C PRO A 271 18.82 -2.82 8.60
N ASP A 272 19.73 -2.12 7.92
CA ASP A 272 19.52 -1.57 6.56
C ASP A 272 19.06 -2.64 5.56
N ALA A 273 19.49 -3.88 5.72
CA ALA A 273 19.11 -5.00 4.85
C ALA A 273 17.61 -5.29 4.84
N VAL A 274 16.90 -5.03 5.96
CA VAL A 274 15.45 -5.24 6.08
C VAL A 274 14.67 -4.10 5.43
N LEU A 275 15.27 -2.90 5.36
CA LEU A 275 14.66 -1.66 4.88
C LEU A 275 15.24 -1.18 3.55
N GLN A 276 15.82 -2.10 2.76
CA GLN A 276 16.60 -1.75 1.57
C GLN A 276 15.77 -0.94 0.55
N GLU A 277 14.51 -1.30 0.33
CA GLU A 277 13.64 -0.63 -0.65
C GLU A 277 13.30 0.80 -0.19
N GLU A 278 12.97 0.97 1.09
CA GLU A 278 12.63 2.26 1.70
C GLU A 278 13.85 3.19 1.70
N LEU A 279 15.02 2.70 2.15
CA LEU A 279 16.26 3.47 2.19
C LEU A 279 16.75 3.86 0.80
N GLN A 280 16.56 2.99 -0.21
CA GLN A 280 16.87 3.33 -1.59
C GLN A 280 16.00 4.49 -2.09
N MET A 281 14.70 4.46 -1.82
CA MET A 281 13.80 5.54 -2.23
C MET A 281 14.10 6.85 -1.47
N VAL A 282 14.40 6.79 -0.17
CA VAL A 282 14.87 7.94 0.63
C VAL A 282 16.12 8.55 -0.01
N ALA A 283 17.07 7.73 -0.47
CA ALA A 283 18.26 8.20 -1.16
C ALA A 283 17.95 8.85 -2.52
N GLU A 284 17.03 8.28 -3.32
CA GLU A 284 16.55 8.89 -4.57
C GLU A 284 15.91 10.27 -4.30
N LEU A 285 15.05 10.39 -3.29
CA LEU A 285 14.40 11.65 -2.90
C LEU A 285 15.41 12.69 -2.39
N ARG A 286 16.43 12.27 -1.63
CA ARG A 286 17.54 13.15 -1.21
C ARG A 286 18.26 13.76 -2.42
N GLN A 287 18.53 12.97 -3.45
CA GLN A 287 19.16 13.46 -4.67
C GLN A 287 18.24 14.43 -5.43
N VAL A 288 16.94 14.12 -5.54
CA VAL A 288 15.95 15.03 -6.13
C VAL A 288 15.93 16.38 -5.41
N ARG A 289 15.94 16.38 -4.07
CA ARG A 289 16.02 17.61 -3.27
C ARG A 289 17.29 18.41 -3.56
N ALA A 290 18.44 17.76 -3.65
CA ALA A 290 19.71 18.42 -4.00
C ALA A 290 19.65 19.06 -5.39
N ILE A 291 19.12 18.33 -6.39
CA ILE A 291 18.94 18.83 -7.76
C ILE A 291 18.03 20.06 -7.80
N GLN A 292 16.91 20.03 -7.08
CA GLN A 292 15.98 21.16 -7.00
C GLN A 292 16.64 22.42 -6.40
N ARG A 293 17.53 22.25 -5.42
CA ARG A 293 18.32 23.35 -4.83
C ARG A 293 19.42 23.89 -5.77
N GLY A 294 19.73 23.17 -6.84
CA GLY A 294 20.83 23.52 -7.75
C GLY A 294 22.14 22.79 -7.43
N ASP A 295 22.14 21.87 -6.47
CA ASP A 295 23.31 21.11 -6.03
C ASP A 295 23.53 19.89 -6.94
N PHE A 296 23.78 20.14 -8.23
CA PHE A 296 24.13 19.11 -9.20
C PHE A 296 25.18 19.64 -10.17
N GLN A 297 26.24 18.85 -10.36
CA GLN A 297 27.43 19.29 -11.09
C GLN A 297 27.43 18.77 -12.52
N PRO A 298 28.03 19.52 -13.46
CA PRO A 298 28.25 19.02 -14.80
C PRO A 298 29.21 17.83 -14.79
N MET A 299 29.00 16.90 -15.72
CA MET A 299 29.83 15.72 -15.89
C MET A 299 30.51 15.71 -17.28
N PRO A 300 31.78 15.27 -17.36
CA PRO A 300 32.48 15.14 -18.63
C PRO A 300 31.88 13.97 -19.43
N VAL A 301 31.73 14.17 -20.73
CA VAL A 301 31.25 13.13 -21.66
C VAL A 301 32.06 13.17 -22.96
N GLU A 302 32.25 11.99 -23.56
CA GLU A 302 32.94 11.84 -24.84
C GLU A 302 32.09 12.27 -26.06
N LEU A 303 30.82 12.63 -25.81
CA LEU A 303 29.88 13.04 -26.84
C LEU A 303 30.21 14.45 -27.36
N ARG A 304 30.14 14.66 -28.68
CA ARG A 304 30.29 16.00 -29.29
C ARG A 304 29.09 16.89 -28.94
N LEU A 305 29.30 17.81 -28.00
CA LEU A 305 28.31 18.80 -27.57
C LEU A 305 28.42 20.11 -28.37
N GLN A 306 27.33 20.89 -28.39
CA GLN A 306 27.32 22.24 -28.96
C GLN A 306 28.17 23.20 -28.12
N LYS A 307 28.53 24.35 -28.69
CA LYS A 307 29.25 25.40 -27.96
C LYS A 307 28.48 25.84 -26.70
N GLY A 308 29.13 25.74 -25.54
CA GLY A 308 28.55 26.07 -24.23
C GLY A 308 27.48 25.09 -23.74
N GLU A 309 27.31 23.93 -24.38
CA GLU A 309 26.44 22.86 -23.90
C GLU A 309 27.22 21.95 -22.95
N VAL A 310 26.63 21.62 -21.81
CA VAL A 310 27.26 20.80 -20.76
C VAL A 310 26.32 19.68 -20.36
N CYS A 311 26.85 18.48 -20.10
CA CYS A 311 26.07 17.33 -19.65
C CYS A 311 25.99 17.31 -18.12
N TYR A 312 24.82 16.94 -17.59
CA TYR A 312 24.59 16.83 -16.13
C TYR A 312 24.23 15.42 -15.70
N HIS A 313 23.80 14.57 -16.63
CA HIS A 313 23.33 13.24 -16.29
C HIS A 313 23.48 12.28 -17.47
N ARG A 314 23.87 11.05 -17.14
CA ARG A 314 24.02 9.93 -18.06
C ARG A 314 23.39 8.69 -17.43
N THR A 315 22.52 8.03 -18.17
CA THR A 315 21.86 6.77 -17.78
C THR A 315 21.52 5.94 -19.02
N THR A 316 21.10 4.70 -18.84
CA THR A 316 20.51 3.89 -19.92
C THR A 316 19.03 4.23 -20.06
N GLY A 317 18.51 4.28 -21.28
CA GLY A 317 17.09 4.58 -21.49
C GLY A 317 16.48 3.91 -22.72
N GLN A 318 15.17 3.64 -22.62
CA GLN A 318 14.36 3.16 -23.73
C GLN A 318 13.33 4.20 -24.12
N LEU A 319 13.32 4.54 -25.41
CA LEU A 319 12.26 5.36 -26.00
C LEU A 319 11.08 4.46 -26.37
N LEU A 320 9.93 4.71 -25.74
CA LEU A 320 8.71 3.95 -25.96
C LEU A 320 7.69 4.74 -26.80
N GLU A 321 6.93 4.02 -27.61
CA GLU A 321 5.76 4.56 -28.31
C GLU A 321 4.50 3.81 -27.92
N LYS A 322 3.39 4.56 -27.84
CA LYS A 322 2.07 3.96 -27.64
C LYS A 322 1.59 3.32 -28.93
N ARG A 323 1.44 1.99 -28.95
CA ARG A 323 0.97 1.19 -30.09
C ARG A 323 -0.24 0.34 -29.71
N VAL A 324 -1.06 0.01 -30.71
CA VAL A 324 -2.16 -0.96 -30.56
C VAL A 324 -1.53 -2.35 -30.60
N LEU A 325 -1.59 -3.09 -29.49
CA LEU A 325 -1.06 -4.44 -29.36
C LEU A 325 -2.02 -5.46 -29.98
N ARG A 326 -3.32 -5.33 -29.68
CA ARG A 326 -4.36 -6.23 -30.17
C ARG A 326 -5.63 -5.47 -30.49
N SER A 327 -6.38 -5.95 -31.48
CA SER A 327 -7.74 -5.51 -31.74
C SER A 327 -8.63 -6.74 -31.81
N TYR A 328 -9.68 -6.76 -31.01
CA TYR A 328 -10.60 -7.87 -30.91
C TYR A 328 -12.04 -7.36 -30.72
N THR A 329 -13.02 -8.18 -31.05
CA THR A 329 -14.44 -7.81 -30.96
C THR A 329 -15.08 -8.50 -29.76
N VAL A 330 -15.66 -7.73 -28.84
CA VAL A 330 -16.47 -8.26 -27.73
C VAL A 330 -17.86 -7.66 -27.83
N ASN A 331 -18.90 -8.49 -27.81
CA ASN A 331 -20.30 -8.04 -27.91
C ASN A 331 -20.56 -7.13 -29.12
N ARG A 332 -20.02 -7.47 -30.30
CA ARG A 332 -20.08 -6.67 -31.55
C ARG A 332 -19.41 -5.29 -31.48
N VAL A 333 -18.68 -4.98 -30.41
CA VAL A 333 -17.88 -3.75 -30.29
C VAL A 333 -16.41 -4.06 -30.52
N ARG A 334 -15.79 -3.40 -31.50
CA ARG A 334 -14.35 -3.49 -31.75
C ARG A 334 -13.60 -2.80 -30.63
N GLN A 335 -12.84 -3.56 -29.86
CA GLN A 335 -11.96 -3.07 -28.81
C GLN A 335 -10.51 -3.09 -29.29
N LYS A 336 -9.75 -2.10 -28.82
CA LYS A 336 -8.31 -1.99 -29.06
C LYS A 336 -7.62 -2.03 -27.71
N GLU A 337 -6.63 -2.89 -27.61
CA GLU A 337 -5.71 -3.04 -26.50
C GLU A 337 -4.44 -2.28 -26.87
N GLU A 338 -4.18 -1.19 -26.16
CA GLU A 338 -3.02 -0.32 -26.39
C GLU A 338 -1.97 -0.53 -25.30
N GLY A 339 -0.70 -0.51 -25.69
CA GLY A 339 0.45 -0.62 -24.80
C GLY A 339 1.63 0.23 -25.26
N LEU A 340 2.63 0.34 -24.38
CA LEU A 340 3.90 1.00 -24.68
C LEU A 340 4.86 -0.05 -25.22
N VAL A 341 5.47 0.22 -26.38
CA VAL A 341 6.42 -0.67 -27.03
C VAL A 341 7.74 0.08 -27.21
N PRO A 342 8.89 -0.54 -26.87
CA PRO A 342 10.19 0.09 -27.08
C PRO A 342 10.47 0.22 -28.58
N THR A 343 10.88 1.43 -28.97
CA THR A 343 11.24 1.77 -30.35
C THR A 343 12.74 1.92 -30.50
N LYS A 344 13.42 2.44 -29.47
CA LYS A 344 14.89 2.56 -29.41
C LYS A 344 15.37 2.36 -27.98
N GLU A 345 16.57 1.83 -27.84
CA GLU A 345 17.27 1.63 -26.57
C GLU A 345 18.73 2.08 -26.73
N GLY A 346 19.27 2.74 -25.70
CA GLY A 346 20.65 3.21 -25.72
C GLY A 346 21.00 4.10 -24.54
N GLU A 347 22.08 4.83 -24.67
CA GLU A 347 22.59 5.76 -23.65
C GLU A 347 21.83 7.08 -23.73
N LEU A 348 21.21 7.47 -22.62
CA LEU A 348 20.51 8.73 -22.45
C LEU A 348 21.42 9.75 -21.76
N TYR A 349 21.57 10.92 -22.37
CA TYR A 349 22.31 12.06 -21.84
C TYR A 349 21.37 13.25 -21.67
N ILE A 350 21.39 13.87 -20.49
CA ILE A 350 20.69 15.14 -20.23
C ILE A 350 21.73 16.25 -20.18
N THR A 351 21.53 17.27 -21.00
CA THR A 351 22.42 18.42 -21.13
C THR A 351 21.69 19.72 -20.81
N SER A 352 22.43 20.83 -20.67
CA SER A 352 21.87 22.17 -20.48
C SER A 352 20.88 22.61 -21.57
N LYS A 353 20.83 21.96 -22.74
CA LYS A 353 19.98 22.39 -23.87
C LYS A 353 19.00 21.33 -24.36
N ARG A 354 19.32 20.04 -24.24
CA ARG A 354 18.59 18.94 -24.88
C ARG A 354 18.84 17.59 -24.20
N ILE A 355 17.90 16.69 -24.39
CA ILE A 355 18.01 15.27 -24.07
C ILE A 355 18.47 14.53 -25.33
N LEU A 356 19.47 13.66 -25.19
CA LEU A 356 20.08 12.89 -26.28
C LEU A 356 19.96 11.42 -25.96
N LEU A 357 19.34 10.64 -26.84
CA LEU A 357 19.36 9.17 -26.78
C LEU A 357 20.27 8.65 -27.89
N VAL A 358 21.38 8.05 -27.51
CA VAL A 358 22.43 7.55 -28.40
C VAL A 358 22.30 6.04 -28.48
N SER A 359 21.94 5.55 -29.66
CA SER A 359 21.93 4.12 -30.03
C SER A 359 22.66 3.96 -31.38
N ASP A 360 22.06 3.29 -32.37
CA ASP A 360 22.54 3.28 -33.78
C ASP A 360 22.49 4.66 -34.46
N GLY A 361 21.87 5.64 -33.79
CA GLY A 361 21.89 7.05 -34.17
C GLY A 361 21.50 7.92 -32.97
N VAL A 362 21.60 9.25 -33.14
CA VAL A 362 21.30 10.19 -32.04
C VAL A 362 19.90 10.75 -32.18
N THR A 363 19.03 10.44 -31.22
CA THR A 363 17.69 11.02 -31.12
C THR A 363 17.73 12.19 -30.15
N THR A 364 17.35 13.39 -30.60
CA THR A 364 17.50 14.63 -29.84
C THR A 364 16.15 15.26 -29.47
N PHE A 365 16.00 15.69 -28.23
CA PHE A 365 14.83 16.42 -27.73
C PHE A 365 15.28 17.74 -27.07
N PRO A 366 15.04 18.91 -27.70
CA PRO A 366 15.34 20.21 -27.09
C PRO A 366 14.53 20.44 -25.81
N LEU A 367 15.20 20.85 -24.73
CA LEU A 367 14.55 21.10 -23.43
C LEU A 367 13.59 22.29 -23.49
N GLY A 368 13.95 23.38 -24.18
CA GLY A 368 13.07 24.55 -24.33
C GLY A 368 11.78 24.32 -25.13
N LYS A 369 11.55 23.11 -25.66
CA LYS A 369 10.28 22.72 -26.30
C LYS A 369 9.44 21.77 -25.43
N LEU A 370 9.91 21.46 -24.23
CA LEU A 370 9.16 20.65 -23.27
C LEU A 370 8.13 21.53 -22.57
N LEU A 371 6.88 21.07 -22.57
CA LEU A 371 5.77 21.72 -21.90
C LEU A 371 5.53 21.15 -20.51
N ASP A 372 5.80 19.86 -20.33
CA ASP A 372 5.54 19.13 -19.09
C ASP A 372 6.40 17.87 -19.00
N VAL A 373 6.74 17.47 -17.76
CA VAL A 373 7.55 16.31 -17.42
C VAL A 373 6.86 15.54 -16.30
N GLU A 374 6.27 14.40 -16.61
CA GLU A 374 5.63 13.53 -15.61
C GLU A 374 6.50 12.31 -15.35
N VAL A 375 6.82 11.98 -14.09
CA VAL A 375 7.80 10.93 -13.76
C VAL A 375 7.18 9.82 -12.93
N ASP A 376 6.77 8.68 -13.50
CA ASP A 376 6.26 7.48 -12.80
C ASP A 376 7.39 6.63 -12.18
N ALA A 377 7.59 6.77 -10.86
CA ALA A 377 8.64 6.06 -10.11
C ALA A 377 8.43 4.53 -10.07
N ASP A 378 7.18 4.06 -9.95
CA ASP A 378 6.86 2.63 -9.87
C ASP A 378 7.24 1.87 -11.15
N THR A 379 6.93 2.50 -12.28
CA THR A 379 7.13 1.96 -13.64
C THR A 379 8.41 2.47 -14.28
N LYS A 380 9.16 3.31 -13.56
CA LYS A 380 10.43 3.88 -14.00
C LYS A 380 10.28 4.59 -15.36
N LEU A 381 9.17 5.33 -15.52
CA LEU A 381 8.71 5.91 -16.79
C LEU A 381 8.60 7.44 -16.70
N ILE A 382 9.26 8.15 -17.59
CA ILE A 382 9.12 9.60 -17.76
C ILE A 382 8.27 9.87 -19.00
N THR A 383 7.23 10.68 -18.84
CA THR A 383 6.37 11.16 -19.92
C THR A 383 6.71 12.62 -20.21
N LEU A 384 7.20 12.88 -21.41
CA LEU A 384 7.57 14.21 -21.88
C LEU A 384 6.50 14.74 -22.82
N LEU A 385 5.87 15.86 -22.44
CA LEU A 385 4.97 16.60 -23.31
C LEU A 385 5.77 17.65 -24.07
N LYS A 386 5.63 17.68 -25.40
CA LYS A 386 6.41 18.59 -26.27
C LYS A 386 5.48 19.51 -27.05
N GLU A 387 5.89 20.76 -27.20
CA GLU A 387 5.23 21.73 -28.05
C GLU A 387 5.10 21.24 -29.51
N GLY A 388 3.90 21.41 -30.08
CA GLY A 388 3.59 21.02 -31.46
C GLY A 388 3.45 19.51 -31.69
N ARG A 389 3.57 18.66 -30.67
CA ARG A 389 3.40 17.20 -30.79
C ARG A 389 2.11 16.76 -30.09
N GLN A 390 1.19 16.13 -30.84
CA GLN A 390 -0.08 15.64 -30.27
C GLN A 390 0.09 14.43 -29.32
N LYS A 391 1.12 13.60 -29.54
CA LYS A 391 1.38 12.42 -28.70
C LYS A 391 2.58 12.69 -27.78
N PRO A 392 2.46 12.42 -26.47
CA PRO A 392 3.59 12.51 -25.55
C PRO A 392 4.63 11.46 -25.88
N LEU A 393 5.85 11.71 -25.42
CA LEU A 393 6.97 10.82 -25.57
C LEU A 393 7.22 10.11 -24.24
N TYR A 394 7.53 8.81 -24.31
CA TYR A 394 7.70 7.98 -23.12
C TYR A 394 9.15 7.50 -23.06
N LEU A 395 9.84 7.74 -21.96
CA LEU A 395 11.19 7.27 -21.70
C LEU A 395 11.16 6.34 -20.49
N ALA A 396 11.58 5.09 -20.66
CA ALA A 396 11.83 4.21 -19.52
C ALA A 396 13.31 4.32 -19.13
N VAL A 397 13.58 4.63 -17.87
CA VAL A 397 14.93 4.87 -17.33
C VAL A 397 15.03 4.34 -15.89
N PRO A 398 16.13 3.70 -15.48
CA PRO A 398 16.25 3.02 -14.18
C PRO A 398 16.17 3.98 -12.98
N ASP A 399 16.55 5.24 -13.17
CA ASP A 399 16.61 6.29 -12.15
C ASP A 399 15.65 7.45 -12.48
N ALA A 400 14.42 7.10 -12.87
CA ALA A 400 13.42 8.04 -13.38
C ALA A 400 13.21 9.31 -12.55
N LEU A 401 13.23 9.21 -11.21
CA LEU A 401 13.06 10.36 -10.32
C LEU A 401 14.20 11.39 -10.48
N VAL A 402 15.44 10.92 -10.44
CA VAL A 402 16.64 11.75 -10.57
C VAL A 402 16.73 12.34 -11.96
N THR A 403 16.62 11.48 -12.99
CA THR A 403 16.60 11.89 -14.40
C THR A 403 15.51 12.95 -14.65
N GLY A 404 14.29 12.73 -14.14
CA GLY A 404 13.17 13.65 -14.30
C GLY A 404 13.37 15.00 -13.61
N ALA A 405 13.88 14.99 -12.37
CA ALA A 405 14.19 16.21 -11.63
C ALA A 405 15.24 17.08 -12.34
N ILE A 406 16.26 16.47 -12.94
CA ILE A 406 17.28 17.18 -13.73
C ILE A 406 16.66 17.81 -14.99
N ILE A 407 15.83 17.05 -15.72
CA ILE A 407 15.13 17.57 -16.91
C ILE A 407 14.26 18.76 -16.52
N GLU A 408 13.46 18.64 -15.47
CA GLU A 408 12.57 19.70 -15.00
C GLU A 408 13.36 20.94 -14.63
N ARG A 409 14.41 20.80 -13.82
CA ARG A 409 15.25 21.92 -13.37
C ARG A 409 15.92 22.65 -14.53
N LEU A 410 16.48 21.90 -15.49
CA LEU A 410 17.12 22.49 -16.67
C LEU A 410 16.08 23.13 -17.61
N SER A 411 14.88 22.56 -17.73
CA SER A 411 13.81 23.14 -18.56
C SER A 411 13.29 24.47 -18.04
N GLN A 412 13.32 24.72 -16.73
CA GLN A 412 12.93 25.99 -16.12
C GLN A 412 13.97 27.10 -16.28
N THR A 413 15.22 26.75 -16.63
CA THR A 413 16.33 27.70 -16.74
C THR A 413 16.50 28.25 -18.17
N ILE A 414 15.76 27.68 -19.13
CA ILE A 414 15.76 28.03 -20.56
C ILE A 414 14.51 28.86 -20.85
#